data_AF-A0A3S0CUX0-F1
#
_entry.id   AF-A0A3S0CUX0-F1
#
_cell.length_a   1.000
_cell.length_b   1.000
_cell.length_c   1.000
_cell.angle_alpha   90.00
_cell.angle_beta   90.00
_cell.angle_gamma   90.00
#
_symmetry.space_group_name_H-M   'P 1'
#
loop_
_entity.id
_entity.type
_entity.pdbx_description
1 polymer ?
#
loop_
_entity_poly.entity_id
_entity_poly.type
_entity_poly.pdbx_seq_one_letter_code
_entity_poly.pdbx_strand_id
1 'polypeptide(L)' 'MNQELEAGREPVFTKEQLLRSTRWAGTLKDVLKSQLADGESYTHQQVEQMITTFLKRTVQ' A
#
# COMPACT_ATOMS: atom_id res chain seq x y z
N MET A 1 13.43 -5.90 27.62
CA MET A 1 13.15 -5.84 26.17
C MET A 1 11.82 -5.11 26.00
N ASN A 2 11.83 -3.78 26.10
CA ASN A 2 10.60 -2.98 26.00
C ASN A 2 10.68 -2.18 24.71
N GLN A 3 9.87 -2.58 23.74
CA GLN A 3 9.74 -1.93 22.46
C GLN A 3 8.63 -0.88 22.59
N GLU A 4 8.96 0.29 23.11
CA GLU A 4 8.17 1.52 22.94
C GLU A 4 8.47 2.08 21.55
N LEU A 5 7.65 1.74 20.56
CA LEU A 5 7.68 2.39 19.25
C LEU A 5 6.35 3.10 19.00
N GLU A 6 6.35 4.36 19.39
CA GLU A 6 5.80 5.50 18.65
C GLU A 6 4.30 5.44 18.26
N ALA A 7 3.45 5.71 19.25
CA ALA A 7 2.09 6.20 19.01
C ALA A 7 2.14 7.55 18.26
N GLY A 8 1.97 7.52 16.93
CA GLY A 8 1.83 8.74 16.12
C GLY A 8 2.25 8.64 14.65
N ARG A 9 2.96 7.59 14.24
CA ARG A 9 3.25 7.33 12.82
C ARG A 9 2.37 6.21 12.32
N GLU A 10 1.56 6.51 11.30
CA GLU A 10 0.82 5.47 10.59
C GLU A 10 1.79 4.35 10.18
N PRO A 11 1.41 3.07 10.37
CA PRO A 11 2.28 1.97 10.03
C PRO A 11 2.59 2.01 8.53
N VAL A 12 3.87 2.02 8.21
CA VAL A 12 4.39 1.94 6.85
C VAL A 12 4.68 0.48 6.51
N PHE A 13 4.35 0.10 5.29
CA PHE A 13 4.50 -1.26 4.81
C PHE A 13 5.25 -1.24 3.49
N THR A 14 6.16 -2.18 3.32
CA THR A 14 6.84 -2.39 2.04
C THR A 14 5.87 -2.96 1.02
N LYS A 15 6.20 -2.82 -0.27
CA LYS A 15 5.49 -3.47 -1.37
C LYS A 15 5.15 -4.93 -1.07
N GLU A 16 6.11 -5.72 -0.59
CA GLU A 16 5.90 -7.14 -0.29
C GLU A 16 4.90 -7.37 0.85
N GLN A 17 4.94 -6.55 1.91
CA GLN A 17 3.99 -6.63 3.03
C GLN A 17 2.57 -6.26 2.57
N LEU A 18 2.45 -5.24 1.72
CA LEU A 18 1.19 -4.84 1.10
C LEU A 18 0.65 -5.96 0.19
N LEU A 19 1.50 -6.56 -0.64
CA LEU A 19 1.12 -7.66 -1.54
C LEU A 19 0.78 -8.96 -0.80
N ARG A 20 1.32 -9.19 0.39
CA ARG A 20 0.97 -10.34 1.24
C ARG A 20 -0.35 -10.14 1.99
N SER A 21 -0.80 -8.91 2.16
CA SER A 21 -2.05 -8.62 2.86
C SER A 21 -3.26 -9.02 2.02
N THR A 22 -4.27 -9.60 2.68
CA THR A 22 -5.56 -9.95 2.08
C THR A 22 -6.45 -8.75 1.76
N ARG A 23 -6.11 -7.57 2.30
CA ARG A 23 -6.84 -6.31 2.07
C ARG A 23 -6.84 -5.88 0.60
N TRP A 24 -5.80 -6.23 -0.16
CA TRP A 24 -5.70 -5.90 -1.57
C TRP A 24 -5.57 -7.20 -2.38
N ALA A 25 -6.71 -7.74 -2.77
CA ALA A 25 -6.80 -8.97 -3.56
C ALA A 25 -7.21 -8.70 -5.02
N GLY A 26 -6.98 -9.69 -5.89
CA GLY A 26 -7.37 -9.63 -7.30
C GLY A 26 -6.69 -8.48 -8.06
N THR A 27 -7.48 -7.70 -8.80
CA THR A 27 -7.02 -6.57 -9.62
C THR A 27 -6.26 -5.52 -8.80
N LEU A 28 -6.67 -5.27 -7.55
CA LEU A 28 -5.97 -4.30 -6.69
C LEU A 28 -4.52 -4.71 -6.46
N LYS A 29 -4.27 -6.00 -6.24
CA LYS A 29 -2.92 -6.53 -6.05
C LYS A 29 -2.03 -6.33 -7.27
N ASP A 30 -2.61 -6.46 -8.46
CA ASP A 30 -1.90 -6.23 -9.72
C ASP A 30 -1.56 -4.75 -9.90
N VAL A 31 -2.51 -3.87 -9.61
CA VAL A 31 -2.28 -2.41 -9.57
C VAL A 31 -1.18 -2.06 -8.57
N LEU A 32 -1.16 -2.67 -7.38
CA LEU A 32 -0.08 -2.45 -6.41
C LEU A 32 1.28 -2.94 -6.91
N LYS A 33 1.35 -4.07 -7.61
CA LYS A 33 2.61 -4.53 -8.21
C LYS A 33 3.15 -3.55 -9.24
N SER A 34 2.25 -2.92 -10.00
CA SER A 34 2.56 -1.97 -11.07
C SER A 34 2.87 -0.56 -10.54
N GLN A 35 2.14 -0.10 -9.52
CA GLN A 35 2.26 1.25 -8.98
C GLN A 35 3.30 1.40 -7.86
N LEU A 36 3.53 0.36 -7.05
CA LEU A 36 4.49 0.43 -5.96
C LEU A 36 5.89 0.06 -6.45
N ALA A 37 6.87 0.90 -6.14
CA ALA A 37 8.27 0.63 -6.42
C ALA A 37 8.84 -0.41 -5.44
N ASP A 38 9.86 -1.12 -5.88
CA ASP A 38 10.60 -2.05 -5.04
C ASP A 38 11.54 -1.28 -4.10
N GLY A 39 11.67 -1.72 -2.85
CA GLY A 39 12.44 -1.00 -1.82
C GLY A 39 11.75 0.22 -1.21
N GLU A 40 10.59 0.65 -1.72
CA GLU A 40 9.80 1.72 -1.12
C GLU A 40 8.78 1.22 -0.09
N SER A 41 8.41 2.11 0.84
CA SER A 41 7.44 1.85 1.90
C SER A 41 6.30 2.84 1.83
N TYR A 42 5.07 2.33 1.97
CA TYR A 42 3.85 3.11 1.82
C TYR A 42 2.90 2.84 2.98
N THR A 43 2.11 3.84 3.37
CA THR A 43 1.01 3.65 4.33
C THR A 43 -0.23 3.11 3.62
N HIS A 44 -1.14 2.49 4.37
CA HIS A 44 -2.44 2.07 3.82
C HIS A 44 -3.17 3.21 3.09
N GLN A 45 -3.13 4.42 3.64
CA GLN A 45 -3.81 5.58 3.07
C GLN A 45 -3.18 6.02 1.73
N GLN A 46 -1.85 6.02 1.63
CA GLN A 46 -1.15 6.33 0.38
C GLN A 46 -1.53 5.32 -0.71
N VAL A 47 -1.50 4.04 -0.36
CA VAL A 47 -1.85 2.94 -1.26
C VAL A 47 -3.29 3.05 -1.77
N GLU A 48 -4.23 3.40 -0.88
CA GLU A 48 -5.65 3.58 -1.22
C GLU A 48 -5.87 4.76 -2.18
N GLN A 49 -5.15 5.86 -1.97
CA GLN A 49 -5.18 7.01 -2.88
C GLN A 49 -4.60 6.69 -4.26
N MET A 50 -3.50 5.93 -4.33
CA MET A 50 -2.89 5.50 -5.59
C MET A 50 -3.84 4.59 -6.39
N ILE A 51 -4.45 3.60 -5.72
CA ILE A 51 -5.46 2.73 -6.33
C ILE A 51 -6.64 3.57 -6.86
N THR A 52 -7.19 4.45 -6.02
CA THR A 52 -8.36 5.26 -6.37
C THR A 52 -8.06 6.15 -7.58
N THR A 53 -6.88 6.76 -7.62
CA THR A 53 -6.41 7.60 -8.72
C THR A 53 -6.25 6.80 -10.00
N PHE A 54 -5.69 5.59 -9.91
CA PHE A 54 -5.55 4.67 -11.04
C PHE A 54 -6.92 4.25 -11.59
N LEU A 55 -7.85 3.81 -10.74
CA LEU A 55 -9.20 3.41 -11.13
C LEU A 55 -9.98 4.55 -11.79
N LYS A 56 -9.84 5.78 -11.25
CA LYS A 56 -10.45 6.98 -11.84
C LYS A 56 -9.92 7.29 -13.23
N ARG A 57 -8.61 7.09 -13.48
CA ARG A 57 -8.00 7.33 -14.80
C ARG A 57 -8.42 6.33 -15.86
N THR A 58 -8.68 5.08 -15.48
CA THR A 58 -9.13 4.02 -16.41
C THR A 58 -10.59 4.20 -16.84
N VAL A 59 -11.37 5.04 -16.15
CA VAL A 59 -12.81 5.23 -16.41
C VAL A 59 -13.13 6.37 -17.41
N GLN A 60 -12.11 6.93 -18.08
CA GLN A 60 -12.30 7.97 -19.12
C GLN A 60 -12.14 7.44 -20.54
#